data_AF-A0A7Z3CFA2-F1
#
_entry.id   AF-A0A7Z3CFA2-F1
#
_cell.length_a   1.000
_cell.length_b   1.000
_cell.length_c   1.000
_cell.angle_alpha   90.00
_cell.angle_beta   90.00
_cell.angle_gamma   90.00
#
_symmetry.space_group_name_H-M   'P 1'
#
loop_
_entity.id
_entity.type
_entity.pdbx_description
1 polymer ?
#
loop_
_entity_poly.entity_id
_entity_poly.type
_entity_poly.pdbx_seq_one_letter_code
_entity_poly.pdbx_strand_id
1 'polypeptide(L)' 'MAKDPNSVLPPDHPMYSDAVEAMKRYHQAQIEGITGAALERLRLLAEHQFQAVTDYQLRALGGPGKPNH' A
#
# COMPACT_ATOMS: atom_id res chain seq x y z
N MET A 1 15.34 -17.55 16.75
CA MET A 1 15.40 -16.40 15.81
C MET A 1 14.21 -15.52 16.17
N ALA A 2 14.41 -14.56 17.07
CA ALA A 2 13.32 -13.70 17.53
C ALA A 2 12.98 -12.75 16.38
N LYS A 3 11.75 -12.82 15.86
CA LYS A 3 11.23 -11.82 14.92
C LYS A 3 11.07 -10.53 15.70
N ASP A 4 11.87 -9.53 15.35
CA ASP A 4 11.78 -8.20 15.93
C ASP A 4 10.37 -7.62 15.66
N PRO A 5 9.55 -7.39 16.69
CA PRO A 5 8.19 -6.87 16.51
C PRO A 5 8.18 -5.42 15.99
N ASN A 6 9.36 -4.78 15.93
CA ASN A 6 9.58 -3.43 15.41
C ASN A 6 9.87 -3.40 13.90
N SER A 7 9.91 -4.55 13.22
CA SER A 7 10.18 -4.65 11.76
C SER A 7 8.91 -4.55 10.91
N VAL A 8 7.73 -4.57 11.54
CA VAL A 8 6.48 -4.19 10.87
C VAL A 8 6.51 -2.68 10.71
N LEU A 9 6.30 -2.18 9.49
CA LEU A 9 6.18 -0.74 9.23
C LEU A 9 5.35 -0.10 10.35
N PRO A 10 5.93 0.81 11.15
CA PRO A 10 5.11 1.56 12.09
C PRO A 10 4.04 2.30 11.27
N PRO A 11 2.83 2.48 11.79
CA PRO A 11 1.78 3.23 11.10
C PRO A 11 2.18 4.68 10.74
N ASP A 12 3.28 5.18 11.32
CA ASP A 12 3.92 6.47 11.03
C ASP A 12 4.84 6.45 9.81
N HIS A 13 5.05 5.29 9.17
CA HIS A 13 5.93 5.21 8.01
C HIS A 13 5.28 5.86 6.79
N PRO A 14 6.02 6.72 6.04
CA PRO A 14 5.46 7.52 4.95
C PRO A 14 4.79 6.68 3.84
N MET A 15 5.28 5.45 3.58
CA MET A 15 4.63 4.54 2.62
C MET A 15 3.23 4.09 3.05
N TYR A 16 2.99 3.92 4.35
CA TYR A 16 1.68 3.57 4.87
C TYR A 16 0.71 4.75 4.78
N SER A 17 1.19 5.96 5.14
CA SER A 17 0.41 7.20 4.98
C SER A 17 0.00 7.41 3.52
N ASP A 18 0.91 7.20 2.58
CA ASP A 18 0.64 7.35 1.14
C ASP A 18 -0.38 6.32 0.62
N ALA A 19 -0.27 5.05 1.04
CA ALA A 19 -1.24 4.02 0.69
C ALA A 19 -2.65 4.33 1.22
N VAL A 20 -2.74 4.79 2.47
CA VAL A 20 -4.02 5.20 3.08
C VAL A 20 -4.59 6.44 2.37
N GLU A 21 -3.75 7.38 1.98
CA GLU A 21 -4.19 8.58 1.25
C GLU A 21 -4.72 8.24 -0.15
N ALA A 22 -4.05 7.34 -0.88
CA ALA A 22 -4.52 6.83 -2.17
C ALA A 22 -5.88 6.12 -2.04
N MET A 23 -6.07 5.32 -0.99
CA MET A 23 -7.35 4.67 -0.71
C MET A 23 -8.46 5.67 -0.37
N LYS A 24 -8.14 6.73 0.38
CA LYS A 24 -9.10 7.81 0.68
C LYS A 24 -9.54 8.52 -0.59
N ARG A 25 -8.62 8.84 -1.50
CA ARG A 25 -8.93 9.48 -2.79
C ARG A 25 -9.83 8.59 -3.66
N TYR A 26 -9.57 7.29 -3.70
CA TYR A 26 -10.43 6.34 -4.40
C TYR A 26 -11.86 6.32 -3.83
N HIS A 27 -12.02 6.29 -2.51
CA HIS A 27 -13.35 6.32 -1.88
C HIS A 27 -14.06 7.66 -2.07
N GLN A 28 -13.34 8.78 -1.98
CA GLN A 28 -13.90 10.11 -2.28
C GLN A 28 -14.42 10.17 -3.71
N ALA A 29 -13.63 9.70 -4.68
CA ALA A 29 -14.04 9.63 -6.07
C ALA A 29 -15.33 8.78 -6.26
N GLN A 30 -15.46 7.65 -5.55
CA GLN A 30 -16.71 6.87 -5.56
C GLN A 30 -17.90 7.65 -4.98
N ILE A 31 -17.70 8.36 -3.87
CA ILE A 31 -18.75 9.18 -3.22
C ILE A 31 -19.17 10.34 -4.12
N GLU A 32 -18.22 10.95 -4.83
CA GLU A 32 -18.46 12.02 -5.80
C GLU A 32 -19.08 11.51 -7.12
N GLY A 33 -19.24 10.19 -7.27
CA GLY A 33 -19.81 9.58 -8.48
C GLY A 33 -18.84 9.53 -9.66
N ILE A 34 -17.54 9.76 -9.42
CA ILE A 34 -16.50 9.57 -10.43
C ILE A 34 -16.45 8.08 -10.79
N THR A 35 -16.60 7.78 -12.07
CA THR A 35 -16.62 6.41 -12.59
C THR A 35 -15.74 6.28 -13.83
N GLY A 36 -15.51 5.04 -14.27
CA GLY A 36 -14.71 4.74 -15.46
C GLY A 36 -13.21 4.91 -15.22
N ALA A 37 -12.48 5.37 -16.24
CA ALA A 37 -11.03 5.36 -16.26
C ALA A 37 -10.36 6.18 -15.13
N ALA A 38 -11.02 7.25 -14.66
CA ALA A 38 -10.50 8.06 -13.55
C ALA A 38 -10.55 7.30 -12.23
N LEU A 39 -11.65 6.58 -11.98
CA LEU A 39 -11.81 5.75 -10.79
C LEU A 39 -10.88 4.54 -10.82
N GLU A 40 -10.73 3.90 -11.98
CA GLU A 40 -9.79 2.79 -12.16
C GLU A 40 -8.34 3.19 -11.92
N ARG A 41 -7.93 4.38 -12.36
CA ARG A 41 -6.57 4.90 -12.07
C ARG A 41 -6.34 5.09 -10.58
N LEU A 42 -7.32 5.63 -9.85
CA LEU A 42 -7.24 5.79 -8.40
C LEU A 42 -7.18 4.45 -7.68
N ARG A 43 -7.93 3.46 -8.17
CA ARG A 43 -7.89 2.08 -7.67
C ARG A 43 -6.51 1.46 -7.86
N LEU A 44 -5.98 1.48 -9.08
CA LEU A 44 -4.67 0.92 -9.40
C LEU A 44 -3.54 1.60 -8.61
N LEU A 45 -3.64 2.91 -8.39
CA LEU A 45 -2.69 3.65 -7.55
C LEU A 45 -2.74 3.14 -6.10
N ALA A 46 -3.94 3.01 -5.51
CA ALA A 46 -4.09 2.47 -4.17
C ALA A 46 -3.55 1.02 -4.07
N GLU A 47 -3.90 0.16 -5.03
CA GLU A 47 -3.41 -1.23 -5.07
C GLU A 47 -1.88 -1.30 -5.15
N HIS A 48 -1.25 -0.48 -6.00
CA HIS A 48 0.21 -0.40 -6.11
C HIS A 48 0.87 0.00 -4.78
N GLN A 49 0.34 1.03 -4.11
CA GLN A 49 0.89 1.51 -2.84
C GLN A 49 0.76 0.47 -1.73
N PHE A 50 -0.36 -0.24 -1.64
CA PHE A 50 -0.50 -1.36 -0.71
C PHE A 50 0.43 -2.53 -1.05
N GLN A 51 0.67 -2.79 -2.32
CA GLN A 51 1.62 -3.83 -2.72
C GLN A 51 3.06 -3.46 -2.31
N ALA A 52 3.45 -2.18 -2.44
CA ALA A 52 4.76 -1.70 -2.01
C ALA A 52 4.95 -1.78 -0.48
N VAL A 53 3.91 -1.43 0.29
CA VAL A 53 3.88 -1.60 1.75
C VAL A 53 4.05 -3.08 2.13
N THR A 54 3.33 -3.97 1.44
CA THR A 54 3.38 -5.42 1.67
C THR A 54 4.77 -5.99 1.33
N ASP A 55 5.36 -5.58 0.21
CA ASP A 55 6.70 -6.01 -0.19
C ASP A 55 7.76 -5.57 0.83
N TYR A 56 7.67 -4.32 1.31
CA TYR A 56 8.52 -3.83 2.38
C TYR A 56 8.34 -4.67 3.65
N GLN A 57 7.11 -4.93 4.09
CA GLN A 57 6.86 -5.73 5.30
C GLN A 57 7.42 -7.14 5.18
N LEU A 58 7.25 -7.79 4.02
CA LEU A 58 7.83 -9.10 3.76
C LEU A 58 9.35 -9.09 3.82
N ARG A 59 9.99 -8.06 3.23
CA ARG A 59 11.44 -7.89 3.26
C ARG A 59 11.97 -7.58 4.66
N ALA A 60 11.27 -6.74 5.41
CA ALA A 60 11.61 -6.36 6.78
C ALA A 60 11.42 -7.53 7.77
N LEU A 61 10.44 -8.40 7.55
CA LEU A 61 10.18 -9.60 8.36
C LEU A 61 11.06 -10.81 7.99
N GLY A 62 12.02 -10.63 7.07
CA GLY A 62 12.97 -11.68 6.66
C GLY A 62 12.39 -12.73 5.70
N GLY A 63 11.26 -12.43 5.04
CA GLY A 63 10.73 -13.26 3.96
C GLY A 63 11.52 -13.06 2.66
N PRO A 64 11.55 -14.04 1.74
CA PRO A 64 12.11 -13.83 0.41
C PRO A 64 11.28 -12.73 -0.27
N GLY A 65 11.84 -11.51 -0.35
CA GLY A 65 11.29 -10.45 -1.17
C GLY A 65 11.10 -10.98 -2.59
N LYS A 66 10.01 -10.57 -3.24
CA LYS A 66 9.62 -11.10 -4.56
C LYS A 66 10.85 -11.19 -5.47
N PRO A 67 11.13 -12.35 -6.10
CA PRO A 67 12.19 -12.41 -7.09
C PRO A 67 11.83 -11.43 -8.21
N ASN A 68 12.73 -10.48 -8.44
CA ASN A 68 12.65 -9.53 -9.54
C ASN A 68 12.67 -10.33 -10.86
N HIS A 69 11.54 -10.43 -11.56
CA HIS A 69 11.45 -10.98 -12.91
C HIS A 69 10.82 -9.92 -13.81
#